data_AF-A0A5C2SWJ2-F1
#
_entry.id   AF-A0A5C2SWJ2-F1
#
_cell.length_a   1.000
_cell.length_b   1.000
_cell.length_c   1.000
_cell.angle_alpha   90.00
_cell.angle_beta   90.00
_cell.angle_gamma   90.00
#
_symmetry.space_group_name_H-M   'P 1'
#
loop_
_entity.id
_entity.type
_entity.pdbx_description
1 polymer ?
#
loop_
_entity_poly.entity_id
_entity_poly.type
_entity_poly.pdbx_seq_one_letter_code
_entity_poly.pdbx_strand_id
1 'polypeptide(L)'
;MENLAPELLDSIFTLACTDGGFTGCSLSSVSKHVRATSRGARFYSISLTRARLQMTQFLSCFLAERAVASIYTPTIRHLHIVSIKNDKPRGGAPGDEVKPDRRIVDETAEYVENVAQLFRLVAQNLETLSLVHYHGWLRLVPLLAIECPAGGFPMLRELTIVGSDPFVAKGTALSPFYPRLARLHVGFPTHFPWDMSLVDWATRAPGITHLCLSEVNGASPAIEDLAGLPLHRCARSDIQALAVSAPATDRTSVGQRVPGPT
;
A
#
# COMPACT_ATOMS: atom_id res chain seq x y z
N MET A 1 13.50 9.75 30.69
CA MET A 1 14.13 9.01 29.56
C MET A 1 15.65 9.02 29.62
N GLU A 2 16.29 10.02 30.23
CA GLU A 2 17.76 10.20 30.19
C GLU A 2 18.56 9.16 30.98
N ASN A 3 17.92 8.43 31.90
CA ASN A 3 18.55 7.39 32.72
C ASN A 3 18.34 5.96 32.19
N LEU A 4 17.67 5.81 31.04
CA LEU A 4 17.40 4.49 30.45
C LEU A 4 18.45 4.18 29.39
N ALA A 5 18.91 2.93 29.33
CA ALA A 5 19.88 2.49 28.33
C ALA A 5 19.32 2.68 26.90
N PRO A 6 20.15 3.10 25.92
CA PRO A 6 19.71 3.36 24.55
C PRO A 6 19.01 2.17 23.87
N GLU A 7 19.39 0.94 24.21
CA GLU A 7 18.82 -0.30 23.65
C GLU A 7 17.37 -0.53 24.12
N LEU A 8 17.09 -0.17 25.37
CA LEU A 8 15.73 -0.23 25.92
C LEU A 8 14.85 0.86 25.31
N LEU A 9 15.40 2.06 25.11
CA LEU A 9 14.69 3.14 24.42
C LEU A 9 14.40 2.76 22.96
N ASP A 10 15.35 2.18 22.23
CA ASP A 10 15.14 1.70 20.86
C ASP A 10 14.05 0.62 20.80
N SER A 11 14.04 -0.31 21.74
CA SER A 11 12.99 -1.34 21.86
C SER A 11 11.62 -0.72 22.12
N ILE A 12 11.52 0.22 23.07
CA ILE A 12 10.29 0.94 23.39
C ILE A 12 9.79 1.71 22.16
N PHE A 13 10.68 2.44 21.48
CA PHE A 13 10.32 3.23 20.31
C PHE A 13 9.88 2.36 19.14
N THR A 14 10.53 1.23 18.91
CA THR A 14 10.13 0.26 17.87
C THR A 14 8.73 -0.28 18.14
N LEU A 15 8.43 -0.63 19.39
CA LEU A 15 7.09 -1.09 19.79
C LEU A 15 6.02 0.01 19.69
N ALA A 16 6.41 1.27 19.91
CA ALA A 16 5.50 2.41 19.81
C ALA A 16 5.24 2.85 18.35
N CYS A 17 6.21 2.65 17.45
CA CYS A 17 6.15 3.09 16.05
C CYS A 17 5.40 2.11 15.14
N THR A 18 4.15 1.78 15.49
CA THR A 18 3.27 0.89 14.71
C THR A 18 2.11 1.61 14.03
N ASP A 19 2.09 2.95 14.08
CA ASP A 19 0.97 3.81 13.64
C ASP A 19 1.22 4.47 12.28
N GLY A 20 2.01 3.83 11.42
CA GLY A 20 2.29 4.32 10.06
C GLY A 20 3.25 5.52 10.00
N GLY A 21 3.99 5.77 11.08
CA GLY A 21 5.09 6.74 11.12
C GLY A 21 4.80 7.99 11.95
N PHE A 22 3.56 8.16 12.44
CA PHE A 22 3.17 9.32 13.25
C PHE A 22 3.95 9.37 14.57
N THR A 23 3.99 8.28 15.33
CA THR A 23 4.74 8.20 16.59
C THR A 23 6.24 8.42 16.36
N GLY A 24 6.80 7.88 15.27
CA GLY A 24 8.20 8.11 14.91
C GLY A 24 8.52 9.58 14.64
N CYS A 25 7.63 10.29 13.94
CA CYS A 25 7.74 11.73 13.74
C CYS A 25 7.64 12.50 15.08
N SER A 26 6.68 12.16 15.94
CA SER A 26 6.52 12.79 17.25
C SER A 26 7.77 12.60 18.12
N LEU A 27 8.31 11.38 18.22
CA LEU A 27 9.54 11.09 18.97
C LEU A 27 10.72 11.94 18.46
N SER A 28 10.86 12.07 17.15
CA SER A 28 11.94 12.87 16.54
C SER A 28 11.87 14.37 16.87
N SER A 29 10.74 14.86 17.39
CA SER A 29 10.53 16.27 17.77
C SER A 29 10.78 16.56 19.25
N VAL A 30 10.90 15.52 20.10
CA VAL A 30 10.99 15.67 21.56
C VAL A 30 12.32 16.28 22.01
N SER A 31 13.44 15.66 21.63
CA SER A 31 14.79 16.13 21.97
C SER A 31 15.84 15.59 21.00
N LYS A 32 17.07 16.14 21.04
CA LYS A 32 18.18 15.63 20.22
C LYS A 32 18.51 14.17 20.54
N HIS A 33 18.47 13.81 21.82
CA HIS A 33 18.72 12.43 22.26
C HIS A 33 17.62 11.49 21.76
N VAL A 34 16.35 11.82 21.99
CA VAL A 34 15.22 10.98 21.53
C VAL A 34 15.23 10.86 20.01
N ARG A 35 15.50 11.95 19.27
CA ARG A 35 15.66 11.93 17.81
C ARG A 35 16.75 10.97 17.35
N ALA A 36 17.89 10.94 18.04
CA ALA A 36 18.99 10.05 17.69
C ALA A 36 18.63 8.58 17.99
N THR A 37 18.02 8.33 19.14
CA THR A 37 17.67 6.98 19.58
C THR A 37 16.46 6.40 18.81
N SER A 38 15.50 7.23 18.38
CA SER A 38 14.32 6.79 17.61
C SER A 38 14.56 6.71 16.10
N ARG A 39 15.80 6.89 15.66
CA ARG A 39 16.12 7.16 14.25
C ARG A 39 15.93 5.97 13.33
N GLY A 40 16.14 4.76 13.85
CA GLY A 40 15.79 3.50 13.18
C GLY A 40 14.29 3.19 13.30
N ALA A 41 13.77 3.24 14.53
CA ALA A 41 12.37 2.94 14.84
C ALA A 41 11.34 3.75 14.03
N ARG A 42 11.63 5.00 13.67
CA ARG A 42 10.69 5.85 12.91
C ARG A 42 10.34 5.34 11.51
N PHE A 43 11.13 4.42 10.93
CA PHE A 43 10.83 3.78 9.64
C PHE A 43 10.20 2.41 9.76
N TYR A 44 10.03 1.90 10.98
CA TYR A 44 9.62 0.53 11.23
C TYR A 44 8.25 0.18 10.60
N SER A 45 7.28 1.09 10.75
CA SER A 45 5.94 1.00 10.16
C SER A 45 5.59 2.28 9.42
N ILE A 46 5.25 2.18 8.13
CA ILE A 46 5.01 3.32 7.24
C ILE A 46 3.66 3.22 6.54
N SER A 47 2.92 4.32 6.52
CA SER A 47 1.67 4.45 5.76
C SER A 47 1.74 5.62 4.78
N LEU A 48 1.71 5.30 3.48
CA LEU A 48 1.75 6.26 2.37
C LEU A 48 0.39 6.23 1.67
N THR A 49 -0.51 7.10 2.12
CA THR A 49 -1.90 7.19 1.64
C THR A 49 -2.21 8.49 0.91
N ARG A 50 -1.23 9.40 0.82
CA ARG A 50 -1.42 10.77 0.34
C ARG A 50 -0.82 10.98 -1.05
N ALA A 51 -0.90 12.22 -1.51
CA ALA A 51 -0.50 12.70 -2.83
C ALA A 51 0.96 12.39 -3.21
N ARG A 52 1.25 12.54 -4.52
CA ARG A 52 2.56 12.34 -5.17
C ARG A 52 3.74 12.86 -4.36
N LEU A 53 3.62 14.08 -3.84
CA LEU A 53 4.65 14.75 -3.05
C LEU A 53 5.06 13.97 -1.78
N GLN A 54 4.11 13.29 -1.12
CA GLN A 54 4.41 12.50 0.08
C GLN A 54 5.39 11.38 -0.25
N MET A 55 5.17 10.66 -1.37
CA MET A 55 6.03 9.57 -1.81
C MET A 55 7.45 10.07 -2.09
N THR A 56 7.58 11.15 -2.88
CA THR A 56 8.90 11.73 -3.22
C THR A 56 9.64 12.20 -1.96
N GLN A 57 8.98 12.96 -1.08
CA GLN A 57 9.60 13.46 0.16
C GLN A 57 10.01 12.32 1.10
N PHE A 58 9.15 11.31 1.25
CA PHE A 58 9.44 10.14 2.07
C PHE A 58 10.65 9.38 1.52
N LEU A 59 10.66 9.09 0.22
CA LEU A 59 11.75 8.34 -0.40
C LEU A 59 13.08 9.09 -0.31
N SER A 60 13.08 10.41 -0.55
CA SER A 60 14.28 11.25 -0.35
C SER A 60 14.78 11.20 1.10
N CYS A 61 13.87 11.29 2.08
CA CYS A 61 14.24 11.21 3.50
C CYS A 61 14.79 9.83 3.87
N PHE A 62 14.18 8.76 3.38
CA PHE A 62 14.60 7.38 3.63
C PHE A 62 15.97 7.09 3.01
N LEU A 63 16.21 7.53 1.77
CA LEU A 63 17.50 7.41 1.10
C LEU A 63 18.60 8.18 1.81
N ALA A 64 18.32 9.44 2.22
CA ALA A 64 19.27 10.25 2.96
C ALA A 64 19.65 9.59 4.30
N GLU A 65 18.68 9.01 5.00
CA GLU A 65 18.97 8.29 6.24
C GLU A 65 19.81 7.03 5.99
N ARG A 66 19.49 6.25 4.95
CA ARG A 66 20.28 5.07 4.55
C ARG A 66 21.71 5.42 4.14
N ALA A 67 21.96 6.62 3.61
CA ALA A 67 23.30 7.06 3.20
C ALA A 67 24.20 7.43 4.39
N VAL A 68 23.61 7.92 5.49
CA VAL A 68 24.34 8.37 6.69
C VAL A 68 24.40 7.27 7.78
N ALA A 69 23.66 6.19 7.58
CA ALA A 69 23.60 5.03 8.45
C ALA A 69 24.94 4.26 8.50
N SER A 70 25.78 4.55 9.50
CA SER A 70 27.04 3.82 9.74
C SER A 70 26.89 2.62 10.67
N ILE A 71 25.90 2.64 11.58
CA ILE A 71 25.72 1.64 12.64
C ILE A 71 24.41 0.83 12.46
N TYR A 72 23.35 1.46 11.95
CA TYR A 72 22.06 0.81 11.69
C TYR A 72 21.55 1.22 10.32
N THR A 73 21.10 0.26 9.50
CA THR A 73 20.37 0.59 8.26
C THR A 73 18.87 0.67 8.60
N PRO A 74 18.18 1.79 8.34
CA PRO A 74 16.74 1.86 8.60
C PRO A 74 16.02 0.82 7.74
N THR A 75 15.14 0.05 8.37
CA THR A 75 14.34 -0.99 7.72
C THR A 75 12.86 -0.69 7.89
N ILE A 76 12.07 -1.08 6.90
CA ILE A 76 10.62 -0.97 6.91
C ILE A 76 10.09 -2.40 6.98
N ARG A 77 9.33 -2.71 8.03
CA ARG A 77 8.75 -4.04 8.25
C ARG A 77 7.26 -4.08 7.91
N HIS A 78 6.58 -2.96 8.14
CA HIS A 78 5.15 -2.83 7.89
C HIS A 78 4.94 -1.68 6.92
N LEU A 79 4.36 -1.98 5.76
CA LEU A 79 4.14 -0.98 4.72
C LEU A 79 2.68 -1.00 4.26
N HIS A 80 2.05 0.17 4.34
CA HIS A 80 0.75 0.42 3.78
C HIS A 80 0.88 1.49 2.68
N ILE A 81 0.47 1.16 1.46
CA ILE A 81 0.46 2.08 0.32
C ILE A 81 -0.93 2.11 -0.29
N VAL A 82 -1.45 3.32 -0.47
CA VAL A 82 -2.61 3.58 -1.35
C VAL A 82 -2.09 4.40 -2.53
N SER A 83 -2.30 3.89 -3.73
CA SER A 83 -1.89 4.57 -4.96
C SER A 83 -2.60 5.91 -5.13
N ILE A 84 -2.02 6.77 -5.94
CA ILE A 84 -2.60 8.07 -6.27
C ILE A 84 -3.84 7.90 -7.14
N LYS A 85 -4.72 8.90 -7.11
CA LYS A 85 -5.86 8.97 -8.02
C LYS A 85 -5.37 9.27 -9.44
N ASN A 86 -6.05 8.68 -10.40
CA ASN A 86 -5.91 8.94 -11.81
C ASN A 86 -6.78 10.14 -12.15
N ASP A 87 -6.13 11.26 -12.44
CA ASP A 87 -6.79 12.55 -12.72
C ASP A 87 -7.48 12.62 -14.09
N LYS A 88 -7.68 11.47 -14.76
CA LYS A 88 -8.45 11.40 -16.00
C LYS A 88 -9.88 11.96 -15.77
N PRO A 89 -10.30 12.98 -16.55
CA PRO A 89 -11.62 13.57 -16.44
C PRO A 89 -12.73 12.51 -16.54
N ARG A 90 -13.84 12.72 -15.81
CA ARG A 90 -15.07 11.92 -15.99
C ARG A 90 -15.65 12.24 -17.37
N GLY A 91 -15.58 11.28 -18.30
CA GLY A 91 -16.41 11.24 -19.50
C GLY A 91 -16.30 12.44 -20.42
N GLY A 92 -15.38 12.39 -21.38
CA GLY A 92 -15.66 12.97 -22.69
C GLY A 92 -16.62 12.05 -23.44
N ALA A 93 -17.46 12.60 -24.32
CA ALA A 93 -18.21 11.78 -25.27
C ALA A 93 -17.24 10.86 -26.03
N PRO A 94 -17.64 9.64 -26.45
CA PRO A 94 -16.79 8.79 -27.27
C PRO A 94 -16.36 9.56 -28.53
N GLY A 95 -15.09 9.99 -28.57
CA GLY A 95 -14.55 10.89 -29.60
C GLY A 95 -13.73 12.08 -29.06
N ASP A 96 -13.96 12.51 -27.81
CA ASP A 96 -13.13 13.55 -27.17
C ASP A 96 -11.87 12.92 -26.56
N GLU A 97 -10.84 12.72 -27.39
CA GLU A 97 -9.48 12.49 -26.90
C GLU A 97 -8.93 13.77 -26.27
N VAL A 98 -9.34 14.06 -25.04
CA VAL A 98 -8.64 15.04 -24.21
C VAL A 98 -7.24 14.48 -23.97
N LYS A 99 -6.25 14.97 -24.73
CA LYS A 99 -4.85 14.62 -24.52
C LYS A 99 -4.51 14.90 -23.05
N PRO A 100 -4.02 13.90 -22.30
CA PRO A 100 -3.68 14.10 -20.91
C PRO A 100 -2.59 15.17 -20.83
N ASP A 101 -2.72 16.06 -19.85
CA ASP A 101 -1.67 17.04 -19.55
C ASP A 101 -0.34 16.29 -19.34
N ARG A 102 0.66 16.63 -20.14
CA ARG A 102 2.00 16.01 -20.08
C ARG A 102 2.55 16.05 -18.66
N ARG A 103 2.32 17.14 -17.92
CA ARG A 103 2.76 17.27 -16.54
C ARG A 103 2.15 16.21 -15.63
N ILE A 104 0.86 15.92 -15.79
CA ILE A 104 0.16 14.89 -15.00
C ILE A 104 0.74 13.52 -15.31
N VAL A 105 1.05 13.25 -16.59
CA VAL A 105 1.68 12.00 -17.03
C VAL A 105 3.07 11.85 -16.42
N ASP A 106 3.92 12.87 -16.53
CA ASP A 106 5.29 12.85 -16.03
C ASP A 106 5.33 12.64 -14.51
N GLU A 107 4.53 13.39 -13.76
CA GLU A 107 4.42 13.25 -12.30
C GLU A 107 3.81 11.88 -11.88
N THR A 108 2.95 11.27 -12.71
CA THR A 108 2.44 9.91 -12.46
C THR A 108 3.53 8.88 -12.68
N ALA A 109 4.33 9.03 -13.74
CA ALA A 109 5.47 8.17 -14.02
C ALA A 109 6.52 8.26 -12.92
N GLU A 110 6.82 9.48 -12.44
CA GLU A 110 7.72 9.71 -11.30
C GLU A 110 7.20 9.00 -10.03
N TYR A 111 5.90 9.12 -9.74
CA TYR A 111 5.30 8.41 -8.60
C TYR A 111 5.47 6.89 -8.70
N VAL A 112 5.18 6.31 -9.87
CA VAL A 112 5.31 4.85 -10.10
C VAL A 112 6.77 4.40 -9.94
N GLU A 113 7.72 5.16 -10.49
CA GLU A 113 9.15 4.84 -10.33
C GLU A 113 9.60 4.95 -8.87
N ASN A 114 9.15 5.98 -8.14
CA ASN A 114 9.45 6.13 -6.71
C ASN A 114 8.88 4.96 -5.89
N VAL A 115 7.67 4.49 -6.19
CA VAL A 115 7.08 3.30 -5.56
C VAL A 115 7.92 2.06 -5.90
N ALA A 116 8.30 1.86 -7.17
CA ALA A 116 9.12 0.73 -7.58
C ALA A 116 10.50 0.76 -6.93
N GLN A 117 11.12 1.93 -6.81
CA GLN A 117 12.38 2.13 -6.08
C GLN A 117 12.22 1.79 -4.60
N LEU A 118 11.13 2.23 -3.96
CA LEU A 118 10.85 1.89 -2.56
C LEU A 118 10.78 0.36 -2.39
N PHE A 119 10.01 -0.35 -3.22
CA PHE A 119 9.90 -1.80 -3.13
C PHE A 119 11.24 -2.52 -3.35
N ARG A 120 12.05 -2.09 -4.31
CA ARG A 120 13.42 -2.62 -4.48
C ARG A 120 14.26 -2.50 -3.22
N LEU A 121 14.07 -1.45 -2.44
CA LEU A 121 14.82 -1.17 -1.22
C LEU A 121 14.32 -1.94 0.01
N VAL A 122 13.04 -2.34 0.04
CA VAL A 122 12.40 -2.90 1.25
C VAL A 122 11.98 -4.37 1.10
N ALA A 123 11.92 -4.91 -0.12
CA ALA A 123 11.35 -6.24 -0.39
C ALA A 123 11.92 -7.35 0.52
N GLN A 124 13.22 -7.29 0.83
CA GLN A 124 13.90 -8.29 1.65
C GLN A 124 13.53 -8.27 3.14
N ASN A 125 12.96 -7.15 3.63
CA ASN A 125 12.75 -6.91 5.07
C ASN A 125 11.27 -6.76 5.46
N LEU A 126 10.36 -6.67 4.48
CA LEU A 126 8.93 -6.51 4.76
C LEU A 126 8.35 -7.78 5.39
N GLU A 127 7.62 -7.59 6.49
CA GLU A 127 6.86 -8.62 7.20
C GLU A 127 5.36 -8.51 6.90
N THR A 128 4.84 -7.29 6.77
CA THR A 128 3.45 -7.05 6.36
C THR A 128 3.36 -5.99 5.27
N LEU A 129 2.51 -6.23 4.28
CA LEU A 129 2.27 -5.33 3.16
C LEU A 129 0.78 -5.20 2.92
N SER A 130 0.30 -3.96 2.85
CA SER A 130 -1.03 -3.63 2.34
C SER A 130 -0.90 -2.67 1.17
N LEU A 131 -1.34 -3.11 -0.01
CA LEU A 131 -1.21 -2.38 -1.26
C LEU A 131 -2.57 -2.20 -1.93
N VAL A 132 -3.03 -0.94 -1.99
CA VAL A 132 -4.28 -0.56 -2.64
C VAL A 132 -3.94 0.28 -3.85
N HIS A 133 -3.85 -0.31 -5.03
CA HIS A 133 -3.37 0.39 -6.23
C HIS A 133 -4.33 0.36 -7.40
N TYR A 134 -5.31 -0.54 -7.38
CA TYR A 134 -6.31 -0.58 -8.41
C TYR A 134 -7.68 -0.77 -7.79
N HIS A 135 -8.46 0.31 -7.81
CA HIS A 135 -9.84 0.28 -7.34
C HIS A 135 -10.71 1.17 -8.23
N GLY A 136 -11.59 0.55 -9.02
CA GLY A 136 -12.34 1.22 -10.10
C GLY A 136 -13.11 2.45 -9.63
N TRP A 137 -13.72 2.39 -8.45
CA TRP A 137 -14.44 3.53 -7.87
C TRP A 137 -13.51 4.66 -7.40
N LEU A 138 -12.35 4.31 -6.86
CA LEU A 138 -11.36 5.29 -6.37
C LEU A 138 -10.47 5.82 -7.49
N ARG A 139 -10.55 5.23 -8.69
CA ARG A 139 -9.76 5.59 -9.88
C ARG A 139 -8.27 5.59 -9.60
N LEU A 140 -7.77 4.61 -8.88
CA LEU A 140 -6.36 4.58 -8.52
C LEU A 140 -5.47 4.23 -9.73
N VAL A 141 -4.26 4.76 -9.74
CA VAL A 141 -3.25 4.45 -10.78
C VAL A 141 -2.75 3.02 -10.57
N PRO A 142 -2.94 2.11 -11.55
CA PRO A 142 -2.43 0.75 -11.44
C PRO A 142 -0.91 0.75 -11.44
N LEU A 143 -0.33 0.15 -10.40
CA LEU A 143 1.05 -0.31 -10.40
C LEU A 143 1.14 -1.63 -11.18
N LEU A 144 2.09 -1.73 -12.11
CA LEU A 144 2.32 -2.92 -12.93
C LEU A 144 3.82 -3.21 -13.01
N ALA A 145 4.18 -4.49 -13.03
CA ALA A 145 5.53 -4.97 -13.29
C ALA A 145 6.65 -4.32 -12.43
N ILE A 146 6.42 -4.19 -11.12
CA ILE A 146 7.44 -3.74 -10.17
C ILE A 146 8.49 -4.84 -10.02
N GLU A 147 9.64 -4.62 -10.65
CA GLU A 147 10.80 -5.49 -10.50
C GLU A 147 11.33 -5.48 -9.06
N CYS A 148 11.31 -6.64 -8.42
CA CYS A 148 11.89 -6.87 -7.11
C CYS A 148 13.14 -7.76 -7.22
N PRO A 149 14.03 -7.75 -6.21
CA PRO A 149 15.17 -8.68 -6.15
C PRO A 149 14.74 -10.14 -6.36
N ALA A 150 15.62 -10.98 -6.92
CA ALA A 150 15.30 -12.36 -7.30
C ALA A 150 14.65 -13.21 -6.18
N GLY A 151 15.00 -12.93 -4.92
CA GLY A 151 14.42 -13.59 -3.74
C GLY A 151 13.01 -13.10 -3.36
N GLY A 152 12.41 -12.20 -4.13
CA GLY A 152 11.08 -11.65 -3.87
C GLY A 152 10.95 -11.00 -2.49
N PHE A 153 9.98 -11.46 -1.72
CA PHE A 153 9.66 -11.00 -0.37
C PHE A 153 9.82 -12.15 0.65
N PRO A 154 11.06 -12.47 1.04
CA PRO A 154 11.37 -13.67 1.83
C PRO A 154 10.83 -13.62 3.26
N MET A 155 10.57 -12.43 3.80
CA MET A 155 10.10 -12.24 5.19
C MET A 155 8.60 -11.94 5.29
N LEU A 156 7.91 -11.79 4.15
CA LEU A 156 6.52 -11.36 4.13
C LEU A 156 5.61 -12.47 4.65
N ARG A 157 4.84 -12.15 5.69
CA ARG A 157 3.90 -13.05 6.37
C ARG A 157 2.45 -12.73 6.06
N GLU A 158 2.16 -11.44 5.84
CA GLU A 158 0.81 -10.94 5.61
C GLU A 158 0.81 -10.00 4.42
N LEU A 159 -0.09 -10.27 3.46
CA LEU A 159 -0.23 -9.50 2.24
C LEU A 159 -1.71 -9.17 2.02
N THR A 160 -2.01 -7.88 1.91
CA THR A 160 -3.30 -7.37 1.46
C THR A 160 -3.10 -6.66 0.13
N ILE A 161 -3.83 -7.08 -0.91
CA ILE A 161 -3.79 -6.44 -2.23
C ILE A 161 -5.21 -6.11 -2.67
N VAL A 162 -5.44 -4.84 -3.02
CA VAL A 162 -6.63 -4.40 -3.76
C VAL A 162 -6.17 -3.98 -5.16
N GLY A 163 -6.37 -4.90 -6.10
CA GLY A 163 -5.78 -4.89 -7.44
C GLY A 163 -5.19 -6.25 -7.83
N SER A 164 -4.30 -6.26 -8.83
CA SER A 164 -3.52 -7.43 -9.24
C SER A 164 -2.15 -7.44 -8.56
N ASP A 165 -1.49 -8.60 -8.47
CA ASP A 165 -0.10 -8.67 -7.99
C ASP A 165 0.83 -7.92 -8.96
N PRO A 166 1.43 -6.77 -8.58
CA PRO A 166 2.26 -6.01 -9.51
C PRO A 166 3.70 -6.52 -9.55
N PHE A 167 4.09 -7.46 -8.69
CA PHE A 167 5.50 -7.75 -8.46
C PHE A 167 6.05 -8.82 -9.40
N VAL A 168 7.24 -8.57 -9.94
CA VAL A 168 7.95 -9.47 -10.84
C VAL A 168 9.36 -9.71 -10.31
N ALA A 169 9.84 -10.95 -10.36
CA ALA A 169 11.20 -11.29 -9.98
C ALA A 169 12.19 -10.79 -11.03
N LYS A 170 13.25 -10.11 -10.58
CA LYS A 170 14.37 -9.78 -11.44
C LYS A 170 15.21 -11.04 -11.70
N GLY A 171 15.19 -11.54 -12.93
CA GLY A 171 15.89 -12.75 -13.34
C GLY A 171 15.10 -14.04 -13.06
N THR A 172 15.77 -15.18 -13.13
CA THR A 172 15.15 -16.49 -12.88
C THR A 172 15.03 -16.76 -11.37
N ALA A 173 13.80 -16.79 -10.87
CA ALA A 173 13.54 -17.13 -9.47
C ALA A 173 13.76 -18.63 -9.24
N LEU A 174 14.73 -18.97 -8.37
CA LEU A 174 14.99 -20.34 -7.92
C LEU A 174 14.14 -20.72 -6.69
N SER A 175 13.48 -19.74 -6.09
CA SER A 175 12.66 -19.88 -4.88
C SER A 175 11.28 -19.26 -5.08
N PRO A 176 10.25 -19.71 -4.32
CA PRO A 176 8.97 -19.02 -4.28
C PRO A 176 9.15 -17.54 -3.96
N PHE A 177 8.33 -16.70 -4.56
CA PHE A 177 8.44 -15.24 -4.43
C PHE A 177 7.98 -14.74 -3.05
N TYR A 178 7.13 -15.52 -2.38
CA TYR A 178 6.57 -15.25 -1.05
C TYR A 178 6.68 -16.50 -0.15
N PRO A 179 7.89 -16.96 0.19
CA PRO A 179 8.10 -18.26 0.81
C PRO A 179 7.52 -18.39 2.23
N ARG A 180 7.30 -17.26 2.93
CA ARG A 180 6.79 -17.21 4.32
C ARG A 180 5.37 -16.65 4.43
N LEU A 181 4.71 -16.39 3.30
CA LEU A 181 3.40 -15.75 3.30
C LEU A 181 2.36 -16.72 3.85
N ALA A 182 1.75 -16.34 4.97
CA ALA A 182 0.76 -17.16 5.69
C ALA A 182 -0.65 -16.61 5.54
N ARG A 183 -0.81 -15.28 5.46
CA ARG A 183 -2.11 -14.61 5.32
C ARG A 183 -2.15 -13.79 4.04
N LEU A 184 -3.09 -14.12 3.17
CA LEU A 184 -3.35 -13.41 1.92
C LEU A 184 -4.77 -12.85 1.93
N HIS A 185 -4.89 -11.54 1.76
CA HIS A 185 -6.16 -10.85 1.54
C HIS A 185 -6.16 -10.22 0.16
N VAL A 186 -7.16 -10.57 -0.65
CA VAL A 186 -7.35 -10.01 -1.99
C VAL A 186 -8.71 -9.33 -2.06
N GLY A 187 -8.69 -8.03 -2.35
CA GLY A 187 -9.88 -7.22 -2.61
C GLY A 187 -10.12 -7.05 -4.11
N PHE A 188 -11.36 -7.28 -4.55
CA PHE A 188 -11.74 -7.25 -5.96
C PHE A 188 -12.53 -5.99 -6.29
N PRO A 189 -11.96 -5.03 -7.03
CA PRO A 189 -12.74 -3.89 -7.46
C PRO A 189 -13.76 -4.30 -8.52
N THR A 190 -14.96 -3.72 -8.42
CA THR A 190 -16.04 -3.89 -9.40
C THR A 190 -15.57 -3.52 -10.81
N HIS A 191 -15.86 -4.39 -11.80
CA HIS A 191 -15.66 -4.20 -13.26
C HIS A 191 -14.28 -4.51 -13.88
N PHE A 192 -13.46 -5.36 -13.29
CA PHE A 192 -12.20 -5.80 -13.92
C PHE A 192 -12.30 -7.24 -14.47
N PRO A 193 -11.92 -7.51 -15.74
CA PRO A 193 -11.75 -8.88 -16.23
C PRO A 193 -10.56 -9.52 -15.50
N TRP A 194 -10.82 -10.62 -14.80
CA TRP A 194 -9.83 -11.31 -13.98
C TRP A 194 -8.88 -12.16 -14.82
N ASP A 195 -7.58 -12.02 -14.58
CA ASP A 195 -6.54 -13.00 -14.94
C ASP A 195 -5.85 -13.59 -13.70
N MET A 196 -6.43 -13.42 -12.51
CA MET A 196 -5.84 -13.94 -11.28
C MET A 196 -5.95 -15.47 -11.25
N SER A 197 -4.85 -16.13 -11.57
CA SER A 197 -4.69 -17.57 -11.37
C SER A 197 -4.31 -17.83 -9.92
N LEU A 198 -5.19 -18.50 -9.17
CA LEU A 198 -4.85 -19.00 -7.83
C LEU A 198 -3.75 -20.06 -7.86
N VAL A 199 -3.60 -20.74 -9.00
CA VAL A 199 -2.49 -21.67 -9.24
C VAL A 199 -1.16 -20.91 -9.21
N ASP A 200 -1.12 -19.68 -9.73
CA ASP A 200 0.08 -18.83 -9.68
C ASP A 200 0.41 -18.45 -8.23
N TRP A 201 -0.61 -18.22 -7.39
CA TRP A 201 -0.39 -17.98 -5.96
C TRP A 201 0.10 -19.22 -5.22
N ALA A 202 -0.40 -20.41 -5.54
CA ALA A 202 0.09 -21.65 -4.94
C ALA A 202 1.58 -21.88 -5.23
N THR A 203 2.06 -21.50 -6.41
CA THR A 203 3.49 -21.60 -6.77
C THR A 203 4.33 -20.48 -6.15
N ARG A 204 3.83 -19.25 -6.12
CA ARG A 204 4.56 -18.10 -5.57
C ARG A 204 4.58 -18.08 -4.05
N ALA A 205 3.55 -18.61 -3.40
CA ALA A 205 3.30 -18.54 -1.96
C ALA A 205 2.77 -19.88 -1.40
N PRO A 206 3.60 -20.93 -1.36
CA PRO A 206 3.16 -22.27 -0.97
C PRO A 206 2.74 -22.40 0.51
N GLY A 207 3.10 -21.42 1.36
CA GLY A 207 2.84 -21.43 2.80
C GLY A 207 1.52 -20.78 3.24
N ILE A 208 0.63 -20.39 2.31
CA ILE A 208 -0.61 -19.70 2.65
C ILE A 208 -1.49 -20.61 3.51
N THR A 209 -1.94 -20.09 4.66
CA THR A 209 -2.83 -20.78 5.61
C THR A 209 -4.16 -20.04 5.79
N HIS A 210 -4.19 -18.74 5.56
CA HIS A 210 -5.39 -17.91 5.66
C HIS A 210 -5.58 -17.14 4.36
N LEU A 211 -6.70 -17.38 3.67
CA LEU A 211 -7.12 -16.65 2.49
C LEU A 211 -8.38 -15.85 2.81
N CYS A 212 -8.35 -14.54 2.57
CA CYS A 212 -9.51 -13.66 2.65
C CYS A 212 -9.78 -13.07 1.27
N LEU A 213 -11.04 -13.10 0.85
CA LEU A 213 -11.50 -12.57 -0.43
C LEU A 213 -12.60 -11.52 -0.14
N SER A 214 -12.42 -10.29 -0.60
CA SER A 214 -13.38 -9.19 -0.38
C SER A 214 -13.87 -8.59 -1.69
N GLU A 215 -15.11 -8.10 -1.70
CA GLU A 215 -15.72 -7.43 -2.87
C GLU A 215 -15.86 -8.30 -4.13
N VAL A 216 -16.12 -9.60 -3.94
CA VAL A 216 -16.23 -10.64 -5.00
C VAL A 216 -17.45 -10.48 -5.94
N ASN A 217 -18.00 -9.27 -6.06
CA ASN A 217 -19.21 -8.99 -6.83
C ASN A 217 -18.92 -9.14 -8.33
N GLY A 218 -19.51 -10.18 -8.93
CA GLY A 218 -19.43 -10.50 -10.36
C GLY A 218 -18.57 -11.71 -10.71
N ALA A 219 -18.06 -12.45 -9.73
CA ALA A 219 -17.14 -13.59 -9.90
C ALA A 219 -17.36 -14.40 -11.20
N SER A 220 -16.29 -14.57 -11.96
CA SER A 220 -16.20 -15.55 -13.05
C SER A 220 -16.32 -16.96 -12.44
N PRO A 221 -16.80 -17.96 -13.20
CA PRO A 221 -16.84 -19.36 -12.77
C PRO A 221 -15.51 -19.92 -12.21
N ALA A 222 -14.38 -19.23 -12.39
CA ALA A 222 -13.09 -19.56 -11.73
C ALA A 222 -13.14 -19.59 -10.18
N ILE A 223 -14.12 -18.93 -9.54
CA ILE A 223 -14.32 -19.05 -8.08
C ILE A 223 -15.04 -20.35 -7.69
N GLU A 224 -15.74 -21.00 -8.62
CA GLU A 224 -16.40 -22.30 -8.36
C GLU A 224 -15.36 -23.44 -8.20
N ASP A 225 -14.20 -23.34 -8.86
CA ASP A 225 -13.09 -24.31 -8.72
C ASP A 225 -12.39 -24.26 -7.35
N LEU A 226 -12.59 -23.21 -6.53
CA LEU A 226 -12.07 -23.17 -5.16
C LEU A 226 -12.77 -24.15 -4.21
N ALA A 227 -13.97 -24.63 -4.54
CA ALA A 227 -14.70 -25.56 -3.69
C ALA A 227 -13.99 -26.92 -3.54
N GLY A 228 -13.01 -27.23 -4.41
CA GLY A 228 -12.18 -28.43 -4.35
C GLY A 228 -10.85 -28.28 -3.59
N LEU A 229 -10.48 -27.07 -3.14
CA LEU A 229 -9.26 -26.85 -2.38
C LEU A 229 -9.52 -27.01 -0.87
N PRO A 230 -8.61 -27.60 -0.08
CA PRO A 230 -8.76 -27.76 1.36
C PRO A 230 -8.47 -26.43 2.08
N LEU A 231 -9.25 -25.40 1.78
CA LEU A 231 -9.21 -24.11 2.46
C LEU A 231 -10.28 -24.12 3.54
N HIS A 232 -9.89 -24.51 4.75
CA HIS A 232 -10.78 -24.50 5.91
C HIS A 232 -11.24 -23.06 6.22
N ARG A 233 -12.55 -22.83 6.03
CA ARG A 233 -13.37 -21.69 6.53
C ARG A 233 -12.86 -20.28 6.18
N CYS A 234 -13.31 -19.75 5.04
CA CYS A 234 -13.35 -18.30 4.82
C CYS A 234 -14.68 -17.76 5.36
N ALA A 235 -14.65 -16.99 6.46
CA ALA A 235 -15.84 -16.36 7.01
C ALA A 235 -16.23 -15.14 6.16
N ARG A 236 -17.44 -15.16 5.59
CA ARG A 236 -18.09 -14.02 4.94
C ARG A 236 -18.59 -13.03 6.01
N SER A 237 -17.72 -12.18 6.54
CA SER A 237 -18.16 -11.03 7.34
C SER A 237 -16.99 -10.10 7.57
N ASP A 238 -16.99 -8.96 6.85
CA ASP A 238 -16.66 -7.61 7.36
C ASP A 238 -16.46 -6.66 6.17
N ILE A 239 -17.58 -6.23 5.55
CA ILE A 239 -17.59 -5.32 4.40
C ILE A 239 -17.80 -3.83 4.81
N GLN A 240 -17.78 -3.48 6.10
CA GLN A 240 -18.23 -2.12 6.50
C GLN A 240 -17.26 -1.24 7.30
N ALA A 241 -16.02 -1.64 7.54
CA ALA A 241 -15.14 -0.88 8.45
C ALA A 241 -14.17 0.14 7.79
N LEU A 242 -13.97 0.14 6.46
CA LEU A 242 -12.96 1.00 5.81
C LEU A 242 -13.51 2.29 5.18
N ALA A 243 -14.78 2.63 5.39
CA ALA A 243 -15.43 3.80 4.77
C ALA A 243 -15.92 4.89 5.76
N VAL A 244 -15.45 4.92 7.01
CA VAL A 244 -15.83 5.99 7.96
C VAL A 244 -14.64 6.89 8.27
N SER A 245 -14.50 7.95 7.47
CA SER A 245 -13.98 9.27 7.89
C SER A 245 -14.05 10.24 6.71
N ALA A 246 -15.26 10.78 6.47
CA ALA A 246 -15.43 12.03 5.74
C ALA A 246 -16.44 12.86 6.54
N PRO A 247 -16.13 14.13 6.89
CA PRO A 247 -17.04 14.94 7.67
C PRO A 247 -18.26 15.32 6.83
N ALA A 248 -19.43 15.19 7.44
CA ALA A 248 -20.69 15.69 6.90
C ALA A 248 -20.60 17.22 6.75
N THR A 249 -20.63 17.72 5.52
CA THR A 249 -20.88 19.13 5.27
C THR A 249 -22.36 19.41 5.39
N ASP A 250 -22.65 20.18 6.43
CA ASP A 250 -23.93 20.71 6.81
C ASP A 250 -24.61 21.48 5.66
N ARG A 251 -25.88 21.18 5.44
CA ARG A 251 -26.74 21.88 4.49
C ARG A 251 -27.33 23.09 5.21
N THR A 252 -26.72 24.25 5.06
CA THR A 252 -27.40 25.53 5.32
C THR A 252 -27.92 26.15 4.04
N SER A 253 -29.25 26.17 3.99
CA SER A 253 -30.13 26.93 3.10
C SER A 253 -29.71 28.37 2.84
N VAL A 254 -29.70 28.79 1.57
CA VAL A 254 -29.83 30.19 1.18
C VAL A 254 -30.92 30.29 0.11
N GLY A 255 -31.94 31.10 0.42
CA GLY A 255 -33.20 31.18 -0.29
C GLY A 255 -33.11 31.79 -1.69
N GLN A 256 -33.91 31.24 -2.58
CA GLN A 256 -34.28 31.88 -3.85
C GLN A 256 -35.19 33.09 -3.55
N ARG A 257 -34.75 34.29 -3.94
CA ARG A 257 -35.63 35.43 -4.17
C ARG A 257 -35.87 35.56 -5.68
N VAL A 258 -37.13 35.39 -6.05
CA VAL A 258 -37.73 35.77 -7.32
C VAL A 258 -37.73 37.30 -7.44
N PRO A 259 -37.65 37.86 -8.67
CA PRO A 259 -38.46 39.03 -8.98
C PRO A 259 -39.38 38.76 -10.17
N GLY A 260 -40.67 38.97 -9.93
CA GLY A 260 -41.70 39.10 -10.96
C GLY A 260 -41.66 40.47 -11.64
N PRO A 261 -42.52 40.68 -12.65
CA PRO A 261 -42.27 41.61 -13.74
C PRO A 261 -42.89 42.99 -13.51
N THR A 262 -42.26 44.02 -14.06
CA THR A 262 -42.87 45.25 -14.63
C THR A 262 -41.87 45.88 -15.58
#